data_AF-A9J5Q9-F1
#
_entry.id   AF-A9J5Q9-F1
#
_cell.length_a   1.000
_cell.length_b   1.000
_cell.length_c   1.000
_cell.angle_alpha   90.00
_cell.angle_beta   90.00
_cell.angle_gamma   90.00
#
_symmetry.space_group_name_H-M   'P 1'
#
loop_
_entity.id
_entity.type
_entity.pdbx_description
1 polymer ?
#
loop_
_entity_poly.entity_id
_entity_poly.type
_entity_poly.pdbx_seq_one_letter_code
_entity_poly.pdbx_strand_id
1 'polypeptide(L)' 'MRIRGVLKEYNIVGRKLPSEKDPNPPLYEMVIYATDNVQAKSRFWYFLR' A
#
# COMPACT_ATOMS: atom_id res chain seq x y z
N MET A 1 -6.31 -1.28 16.51
CA MET A 1 -6.46 -0.24 15.47
C MET A 1 -7.46 0.79 15.95
N ARG A 2 -7.02 1.97 16.38
CA ARG A 2 -7.94 3.07 16.75
C ARG A 2 -8.19 3.91 15.51
N ILE A 3 -9.42 3.90 15.02
CA ILE A 3 -9.82 4.72 13.88
C ILE A 3 -10.27 6.07 14.43
N ARG A 4 -9.65 7.15 13.98
CA ARG A 4 -10.09 8.52 14.26
C ARG A 4 -10.67 9.09 12.97
N GLY A 5 -11.99 8.97 12.80
CA GLY A 5 -12.71 9.52 11.65
C GLY A 5 -13.28 8.47 10.68
N VAL A 6 -13.78 8.95 9.53
CA VAL A 6 -14.40 8.12 8.50
C VAL A 6 -13.34 7.40 7.68
N LEU A 7 -13.52 6.10 7.44
CA LEU A 7 -12.66 5.32 6.56
C LEU A 7 -13.04 5.58 5.10
N LYS A 8 -12.03 5.76 4.26
CA LYS A 8 -12.13 5.84 2.81
C LYS A 8 -11.47 4.61 2.22
N GLU A 9 -12.05 4.11 1.14
CA GLU A 9 -11.46 3.06 0.33
C GLU A 9 -10.33 3.62 -0.53
N TYR A 10 -9.17 2.95 -0.51
CA TYR A 10 -8.04 3.25 -1.39
C TYR A 10 -7.60 1.98 -2.10
N ASN A 11 -7.66 1.99 -3.42
CA ASN A 11 -7.04 0.96 -4.26
C ASN A 11 -5.59 1.37 -4.50
N ILE A 12 -4.66 0.65 -3.88
CA ILE A 12 -3.22 0.95 -3.94
C ILE A 12 -2.54 -0.12 -4.77
N VAL A 13 -1.84 0.34 -5.81
CA VAL A 13 -0.94 -0.49 -6.62
C VAL A 13 0.49 -0.06 -6.32
N GLY A 14 1.37 -1.03 -6.07
CA GLY A 14 2.78 -0.76 -5.79
C GLY A 14 3.68 -1.92 -6.19
N ARG A 15 4.94 -1.59 -6.42
CA ARG A 15 6.00 -2.56 -6.74
C ARG A 15 7.31 -2.12 -6.10
N LYS A 16 8.23 -3.07 -5.94
CA LYS A 16 9.61 -2.76 -5.54
C LYS A 16 10.30 -1.96 -6.63
N LEU A 17 11.31 -1.18 -6.25
CA LEU A 17 12.18 -0.52 -7.22
C LEU A 17 12.92 -1.59 -8.05
N PRO A 18 12.88 -1.51 -9.39
CA PRO A 18 13.67 -2.39 -10.25
C PRO A 18 15.16 -2.32 -9.91
N SER A 19 15.85 -3.45 -9.97
CA SER A 19 17.30 -3.56 -9.74
C SER A 19 17.92 -4.50 -10.78
N GLU A 20 19.24 -4.50 -10.96
CA GLU A 20 19.92 -5.39 -11.90
C GLU A 20 19.61 -6.88 -11.65
N LYS A 21 19.35 -7.25 -10.39
CA LYS A 21 18.97 -8.62 -10.02
C LYS A 21 17.50 -8.94 -10.30
N ASP A 22 16.64 -7.92 -10.37
CA ASP A 22 15.20 -8.09 -10.55
C ASP A 22 14.65 -6.89 -11.36
N PRO A 23 14.76 -6.95 -12.70
CA PRO A 23 14.39 -5.84 -13.57
C PRO A 23 12.87 -5.66 -13.69
N ASN A 24 12.09 -6.72 -13.46
CA ASN A 24 10.63 -6.71 -13.55
C ASN A 24 9.99 -7.23 -12.26
N PRO A 25 10.03 -6.45 -11.16
CA PRO A 25 9.38 -6.83 -9.92
C PRO A 25 7.85 -6.90 -10.11
N PRO A 26 7.19 -7.86 -9.45
CA PRO A 26 5.75 -8.02 -9.55
C PRO A 26 5.02 -6.78 -9.03
N LEU A 27 3.89 -6.48 -9.66
CA LEU A 27 2.93 -5.49 -9.20
C LEU A 27 1.99 -6.13 -8.17
N TYR A 28 1.80 -5.44 -7.06
CA TYR A 28 0.84 -5.82 -6.03
C TYR A 28 -0.28 -4.78 -5.99
N GLU A 29 -1.51 -5.26 -5.92
CA GLU A 29 -2.71 -4.44 -5.74
C GLU A 29 -3.41 -4.84 -4.44
N MET A 30 -3.80 -3.86 -3.64
CA MET A 30 -4.56 -4.08 -2.41
C MET A 30 -5.60 -2.97 -2.21
N VAL A 31 -6.78 -3.38 -1.73
CA VAL A 31 -7.81 -2.46 -1.25
C VAL A 31 -7.57 -2.17 0.23
N ILE A 32 -7.32 -0.91 0.59
CA ILE A 32 -7.02 -0.49 1.96
C ILE A 32 -8.02 0.57 2.41
N TYR A 33 -8.66 0.31 3.54
CA TYR A 33 -9.51 1.29 4.21
C TYR A 33 -8.69 2.12 5.18
N ALA A 34 -8.59 3.44 4.97
CA ALA A 34 -7.83 4.36 5.82
C ALA A 34 -8.49 5.74 5.88
N THR A 35 -8.09 6.56 6.85
CA THR A 35 -8.60 7.94 7.00
C THR A 35 -7.98 8.91 6.00
N ASP A 36 -6.73 8.66 5.63
CA ASP A 36 -5.89 9.50 4.77
C ASP A 36 -4.97 8.66 3.90
N ASN A 37 -4.43 9.27 2.84
CA ASN A 37 -3.59 8.59 1.87
C ASN A 37 -2.21 8.18 2.42
N VAL A 38 -1.68 8.88 3.44
CA VAL A 38 -0.38 8.59 4.05
C VAL A 38 -0.46 7.31 4.86
N GLN A 39 -1.49 7.19 5.70
CA GLN A 39 -1.78 5.96 6.44
C GLN A 39 -2.12 4.81 5.51
N ALA A 40 -2.83 5.05 4.41
CA ALA A 40 -3.11 4.01 3.41
C ALA A 40 -1.82 3.43 2.82
N LYS A 41 -0.88 4.30 2.39
CA LYS A 41 0.45 3.88 1.88
C LYS A 41 1.29 3.16 2.94
N SER A 42 1.28 3.65 4.19
CA SER A 42 2.00 3.00 5.28
C SER A 42 1.48 1.58 5.54
N ARG A 43 0.16 1.39 5.53
CA ARG A 43 -0.47 0.07 5.68
C ARG A 43 -0.16 -0.86 4.51
N PHE A 44 -0.15 -0.34 3.29
CA PHE A 44 0.22 -1.12 2.10
C PHE A 44 1.60 -1.75 2.28
N TRP A 45 2.61 -0.96 2.63
CA TRP A 45 3.96 -1.48 2.86
C TRP A 45 4.07 -2.37 4.10
N TYR A 46 3.25 -2.14 5.13
CA TYR A 46 3.20 -3.01 6.31
C TYR A 46 2.63 -4.39 5.98
N PHE A 47 1.60 -4.49 5.13
CA PHE A 47 1.01 -5.78 4.74
C PHE A 47 1.82 -6.52 3.66
N LEU A 48 2.62 -5.81 2.88
CA LEU A 48 3.58 -6.41 1.93
C LEU A 48 4.83 -6.98 2.60
N ARG A 49 5.08 -6.62 3.87
CA ARG A 49 6.20 -7.14 4.67
C ARG A 49 5.85 -8.50 5.26
#